data_AF-A0A8S1LDJ6-F1
#
_entry.id   AF-A0A8S1LDJ6-F1
#
_cell.length_a   1.000
_cell.length_b   1.000
_cell.length_c   1.000
_cell.angle_alpha   90.00
_cell.angle_beta   90.00
_cell.angle_gamma   90.00
#
_symmetry.space_group_name_H-M   'P 1'
#
loop_
_entity.id
_entity.type
_entity.pdbx_description
1 polymer ?
#
loop_
_entity_poly.entity_id
_entity_poly.type
_entity_poly.pdbx_seq_one_letter_code
_entity_poly.pdbx_strand_id
1 'polypeptide(L)'
;MQQELTELKNLIMQTLETNGQLAKIRASIRASVFNVVDPQDNLQKMSPFYTENKRIQSIKELETGRELLELIKEFLKFYEMSYTNSIFSSEANLREEINRDSIAKRLNLTIEDKKKPLLHLILVQAQKNSKLQQSQSTKTFGSAITSQEMFSPQKSVSSLKSKSKPLIGLSQQEFLKKQSLQQVQEMKRMQNEIQKKQREELYHNEVMQKERQKREREQNQIQEERNKLEKQNIEQIKMDQELKQKSLDIEFQRQAQLNQESELKQQQLELQKKLIDQQHLALEIQENKLMEQLEEKKIQESQKLKNIEKNVKEMEEKLNGILREQTKSSNELKLIQEQILIENNSLKLLTEKIEKDEINLQKLKQEIVIQQEIKQKFDNEQNIVKQEIIKYQNEKNIIQEQLEEIRKQLKEEEQRFQYLKQNKNQEICELEEKFKQFQFDKNELDNNRTYLNIQQKEIQTQIDLSYKLKEEISVEQQKLKNEKEKQQLQIEQIQKENEELKKERELLQKQIEDLQIKLNEAQQEIDICRGEMLSMYNKPQVEEETFQSGVIQKGSEVDAKATADQNLKIRIEEREYFEDKEPKEYCYNLLDEYEY
;
A
#
# COMPACT_ATOMS: atom_id res chain seq x y z
N MET A 1 31.77 11.13 21.65
CA MET A 1 32.28 10.66 20.34
C MET A 1 31.78 9.28 19.94
N GLN A 2 32.16 8.17 20.60
CA GLN A 2 31.75 6.83 20.13
C GLN A 2 30.23 6.59 20.18
N GLN A 3 29.53 7.02 21.23
CA GLN A 3 28.07 6.91 21.32
C GLN A 3 27.36 7.75 20.23
N GLU A 4 27.74 9.02 20.06
CA GLU A 4 27.21 9.89 18.99
C GLU A 4 27.43 9.30 17.59
N LEU A 5 28.56 8.64 17.34
CA LEU A 5 28.84 7.95 16.08
C LEU A 5 27.91 6.75 15.87
N THR A 6 27.56 6.02 16.93
CA THR A 6 26.62 4.88 16.88
C THR A 6 25.19 5.35 16.71
N GLU A 7 24.78 6.43 17.38
CA GLU A 7 23.48 7.08 17.19
C GLU A 7 23.33 7.61 15.76
N LEU A 8 24.35 8.27 15.21
CA LEU A 8 24.37 8.72 13.83
C LEU A 8 24.29 7.55 12.84
N LYS A 9 25.02 6.45 13.07
CA LYS A 9 24.90 5.22 12.25
C LYS A 9 23.50 4.63 12.29
N ASN A 10 22.88 4.56 13.47
CA ASN A 10 21.53 4.03 13.64
C ASN A 10 20.49 4.93 12.96
N LEU A 11 20.62 6.26 13.07
CA LEU A 11 19.77 7.22 12.37
C LEU A 11 19.92 7.11 10.85
N ILE A 12 21.16 6.99 10.33
CA ILE A 12 21.43 6.78 8.90
C ILE A 12 20.84 5.44 8.44
N MET A 13 21.03 4.36 9.21
CA MET A 13 20.49 3.04 8.90
C MET A 13 18.96 3.06 8.83
N GLN A 14 18.30 3.61 9.86
CA GLN A 14 16.85 3.76 9.89
C GLN A 14 16.34 4.63 8.74
N THR A 15 17.02 5.74 8.43
CA THR A 15 16.67 6.61 7.28
C THR A 15 16.81 5.86 5.95
N LEU A 16 17.88 5.08 5.75
CA LEU A 16 18.09 4.28 4.55
C LEU A 16 17.11 3.10 4.44
N GLU A 17 16.63 2.56 5.56
CA GLU A 17 15.56 1.54 5.58
C GLU A 17 14.19 2.14 5.26
N THR A 18 13.80 3.25 5.91
CA THR A 18 12.54 3.95 5.63
C THR A 18 12.46 4.44 4.19
N ASN A 19 13.58 4.93 3.64
CA ASN A 19 13.67 5.34 2.23
C ASN A 19 13.84 4.17 1.24
N GLY A 20 13.81 2.91 1.71
CA GLY A 20 13.97 1.71 0.89
C GLY A 20 15.36 1.50 0.26
N GLN A 21 16.29 2.46 0.40
CA GLN A 21 17.62 2.39 -0.20
C GLN A 21 18.46 1.24 0.37
N LEU A 22 18.38 0.96 1.67
CA LEU A 22 19.08 -0.18 2.26
C LEU A 22 18.52 -1.51 1.75
N ALA A 23 17.20 -1.59 1.51
CA ALA A 23 16.60 -2.76 0.89
C ALA A 23 17.09 -2.94 -0.57
N LYS A 24 17.19 -1.85 -1.35
CA LYS A 24 17.76 -1.86 -2.70
C LYS A 24 19.23 -2.31 -2.71
N ILE A 25 20.05 -1.81 -1.78
CA ILE A 25 21.46 -2.22 -1.64
C ILE A 25 21.55 -3.70 -1.25
N ARG A 26 20.78 -4.17 -0.25
CA ARG A 26 20.72 -5.59 0.14
C ARG A 26 20.31 -6.49 -1.04
N ALA A 27 19.32 -6.09 -1.83
CA ALA A 27 18.89 -6.83 -3.02
C ALA A 27 19.96 -6.83 -4.12
N SER A 28 20.61 -5.69 -4.38
CA SER A 28 21.69 -5.59 -5.35
C SER A 28 22.90 -6.43 -4.96
N ILE A 29 23.30 -6.45 -3.69
CA ILE A 29 24.39 -7.31 -3.20
C ILE A 29 24.04 -8.78 -3.38
N ARG A 30 22.82 -9.20 -2.98
CA ARG A 30 22.35 -10.58 -3.16
C ARG A 30 22.39 -10.98 -4.64
N ALA A 31 21.82 -10.18 -5.53
CA ALA A 31 21.83 -10.44 -6.97
C ALA A 31 23.25 -10.50 -7.55
N SER A 32 24.15 -9.58 -7.15
CA SER A 32 25.56 -9.63 -7.57
C SER A 32 26.28 -10.89 -7.07
N VAL A 33 26.03 -11.32 -5.83
CA VAL A 33 26.58 -12.57 -5.28
C VAL A 33 26.05 -13.77 -6.05
N PHE A 34 24.75 -13.85 -6.34
CA PHE A 34 24.18 -14.94 -7.17
C PHE A 34 24.78 -14.95 -8.58
N ASN A 35 24.95 -13.79 -9.23
CA ASN A 35 25.55 -13.70 -10.56
C ASN A 35 27.04 -14.11 -10.59
N VAL A 36 27.79 -13.90 -9.50
CA VAL A 36 29.20 -14.29 -9.39
C VAL A 36 29.37 -15.75 -8.98
N VAL A 37 28.52 -16.25 -8.09
CA VAL A 37 28.55 -17.64 -7.59
C VAL A 37 27.95 -18.62 -8.60
N ASP A 38 27.01 -18.18 -9.45
CA ASP A 38 26.40 -19.01 -10.50
C ASP A 38 26.75 -18.52 -11.92
N PRO A 39 27.99 -18.78 -12.41
CA PRO A 39 28.45 -18.31 -13.71
C PRO A 39 27.68 -18.96 -14.87
N GLN A 40 27.06 -18.11 -15.69
CA GLN A 40 26.17 -18.49 -16.80
C GLN A 40 26.83 -19.36 -17.88
N ASP A 41 28.16 -19.34 -17.98
CA ASP A 41 28.94 -20.10 -18.98
C ASP A 41 28.78 -21.63 -18.87
N ASN A 42 28.32 -22.14 -17.73
CA ASN A 42 28.07 -23.58 -17.52
C ASN A 42 26.58 -23.93 -17.61
N LEU A 43 25.98 -23.79 -18.80
CA LEU A 43 24.58 -24.15 -19.09
C LEU A 43 24.18 -25.59 -18.65
N GLN A 44 25.14 -26.50 -18.50
CA GLN A 44 24.92 -27.90 -18.10
C GLN A 44 25.01 -28.18 -16.58
N LYS A 45 25.59 -27.27 -15.76
CA LYS A 45 25.74 -27.52 -14.32
C LYS A 45 24.55 -26.94 -13.56
N MET A 46 23.74 -27.76 -12.90
CA MET A 46 22.65 -27.26 -12.03
C MET A 46 23.15 -26.26 -10.99
N SER A 47 22.33 -25.25 -10.67
CA SER A 47 22.67 -24.27 -9.63
C SER A 47 22.89 -24.97 -8.28
N PRO A 48 23.84 -24.53 -7.44
CA PRO A 48 24.05 -25.12 -6.10
C PRO A 48 22.77 -25.16 -5.26
N PHE A 49 21.87 -24.19 -5.46
CA PHE A 49 20.59 -24.03 -4.76
C PHE A 49 19.44 -24.86 -5.35
N TYR A 50 19.63 -25.49 -6.52
CA TYR A 50 18.59 -26.28 -7.18
C TYR A 50 18.04 -27.39 -6.29
N THR A 51 18.90 -28.02 -5.47
CA THR A 51 18.56 -29.16 -4.61
C THR A 51 17.74 -28.79 -3.38
N GLU A 52 17.67 -27.51 -3.01
CA GLU A 52 16.98 -27.05 -1.80
C GLU A 52 15.45 -26.99 -1.99
N ASN A 53 14.97 -26.52 -3.16
CA ASN A 53 13.53 -26.35 -3.42
C ASN A 53 12.92 -27.45 -4.30
N LYS A 54 12.71 -28.62 -3.69
CA LYS A 54 12.06 -29.80 -4.33
C LYS A 54 10.68 -29.49 -4.94
N ARG A 55 9.93 -28.50 -4.43
CA ARG A 55 8.60 -28.15 -4.96
C ARG A 55 8.68 -27.51 -6.34
N ILE A 56 9.67 -26.65 -6.58
CA ILE A 56 9.87 -26.03 -7.90
C ILE A 56 10.35 -27.08 -8.91
N GLN A 57 11.17 -28.07 -8.49
CA GLN A 57 11.56 -29.19 -9.34
C GLN A 57 10.33 -29.95 -9.89
N SER A 58 9.41 -30.36 -9.00
CA SER A 58 8.17 -31.06 -9.40
C SER A 58 7.25 -30.21 -10.29
N ILE A 59 7.26 -28.88 -10.16
CA ILE A 59 6.54 -27.99 -11.07
C ILE A 59 7.23 -27.91 -12.43
N LYS A 60 8.57 -27.89 -12.48
CA LYS A 60 9.36 -27.83 -13.73
C LYS A 60 9.26 -29.12 -14.57
N GLU A 61 8.96 -30.25 -13.94
CA GLU A 61 8.67 -31.53 -14.62
C GLU A 61 7.32 -31.52 -15.35
N LEU A 62 6.39 -30.63 -14.98
CA LEU A 62 5.12 -30.43 -15.67
C LEU A 62 5.29 -29.43 -16.82
N GLU A 63 4.79 -29.77 -18.01
CA GLU A 63 4.82 -28.90 -19.19
C GLU A 63 4.20 -27.53 -18.90
N THR A 64 3.00 -27.50 -18.32
CA THR A 64 2.30 -26.28 -17.87
C THR A 64 3.04 -25.54 -16.74
N GLY A 65 3.82 -26.25 -15.93
CA GLY A 65 4.59 -25.67 -14.83
C GLY A 65 5.87 -25.00 -15.31
N ARG A 66 6.54 -25.55 -16.33
CA ARG A 66 7.61 -24.86 -17.06
C ARG A 66 7.10 -23.56 -17.68
N GLU A 67 5.95 -23.60 -18.35
CA GLU A 67 5.36 -22.39 -18.96
C GLU A 67 5.00 -21.33 -17.91
N LEU A 68 4.50 -21.73 -16.74
CA LEU A 68 4.23 -20.83 -15.62
C LEU A 68 5.51 -20.14 -15.11
N LEU A 69 6.60 -20.89 -14.94
CA LEU A 69 7.90 -20.33 -14.52
C LEU A 69 8.48 -19.37 -15.57
N GLU A 70 8.36 -19.73 -16.85
CA GLU A 70 8.75 -18.88 -17.97
C GLU A 70 7.92 -17.59 -18.05
N LEU A 71 6.62 -17.65 -17.77
CA LEU A 71 5.70 -16.52 -17.71
C LEU A 71 6.04 -15.56 -16.55
N ILE A 72 6.39 -16.08 -15.37
CA ILE A 72 6.82 -15.28 -14.22
C ILE A 72 8.15 -14.57 -14.54
N LYS A 73 9.11 -15.27 -15.17
CA LYS A 73 10.36 -14.66 -15.61
C LYS A 73 10.16 -13.61 -16.72
N GLU A 74 9.19 -13.79 -17.63
CA GLU A 74 8.79 -12.74 -18.59
C GLU A 74 8.25 -11.50 -17.88
N PHE A 75 7.34 -11.65 -16.91
CA PHE A 75 6.80 -10.54 -16.13
C PHE A 75 7.90 -9.75 -15.39
N LEU A 76 8.82 -10.46 -14.72
CA LEU A 76 9.95 -9.83 -14.00
C LEU A 76 10.91 -9.11 -14.97
N LYS A 77 11.15 -9.67 -16.17
CA LYS A 77 11.96 -9.03 -17.21
C LYS A 77 11.24 -7.82 -17.83
N PHE A 78 9.93 -7.89 -18.00
CA PHE A 78 9.10 -6.82 -18.60
C PHE A 78 9.09 -5.54 -17.75
N TYR A 79 9.05 -5.67 -16.41
CA TYR A 79 9.12 -4.54 -15.47
C TYR A 79 10.54 -4.23 -14.97
N GLU A 80 11.58 -4.69 -15.68
CA GLU A 80 13.00 -4.43 -15.35
C GLU A 80 13.40 -4.80 -13.91
N MET A 81 12.73 -5.79 -13.31
CA MET A 81 12.96 -6.25 -11.93
C MET A 81 14.21 -7.14 -11.83
N SER A 82 15.34 -6.62 -12.31
CA SER A 82 16.61 -7.33 -12.53
C SER A 82 17.14 -8.05 -11.28
N TYR A 83 17.08 -7.43 -10.10
CA TYR A 83 17.51 -8.06 -8.85
C TYR A 83 16.64 -9.28 -8.49
N THR A 84 15.31 -9.14 -8.55
CA THR A 84 14.36 -10.23 -8.29
C THR A 84 14.50 -11.33 -9.34
N ASN A 85 14.69 -10.96 -10.61
CA ASN A 85 14.88 -11.89 -11.72
C ASN A 85 16.17 -12.71 -11.61
N SER A 86 17.28 -12.10 -11.15
CA SER A 86 18.55 -12.81 -10.88
C SER A 86 18.33 -13.92 -9.84
N ILE A 87 17.79 -13.57 -8.68
CA ILE A 87 17.49 -14.49 -7.58
C ILE A 87 16.51 -15.58 -8.02
N PHE A 88 15.39 -15.20 -8.65
CA PHE A 88 14.37 -16.13 -9.15
C PHE A 88 14.94 -17.09 -10.20
N SER A 89 15.80 -16.62 -11.11
CA SER A 89 16.41 -17.47 -12.14
C SER A 89 17.36 -18.51 -11.54
N SER A 90 18.09 -18.18 -10.46
CA SER A 90 18.90 -19.16 -9.71
C SER A 90 18.04 -20.13 -8.90
N GLU A 91 17.06 -19.64 -8.11
CA GLU A 91 16.20 -20.47 -7.26
C GLU A 91 15.31 -21.43 -8.06
N ALA A 92 14.75 -20.97 -9.19
CA ALA A 92 13.95 -21.81 -10.09
C ALA A 92 14.80 -22.59 -11.10
N ASN A 93 16.12 -22.42 -11.09
CA ASN A 93 17.07 -23.00 -12.07
C ASN A 93 16.57 -22.81 -13.52
N LEU A 94 16.18 -21.57 -13.84
CA LEU A 94 15.56 -21.18 -15.10
C LEU A 94 16.54 -20.28 -15.87
N ARG A 95 17.67 -20.86 -16.30
CA ARG A 95 18.78 -20.11 -16.93
C ARG A 95 18.56 -19.77 -18.40
N GLU A 96 17.67 -20.49 -19.09
CA GLU A 96 17.36 -20.24 -20.49
C GLU A 96 16.93 -18.78 -20.72
N GLU A 97 17.44 -18.18 -21.79
CA GLU A 97 16.97 -16.88 -22.25
C GLU A 97 15.56 -16.99 -22.80
N ILE A 98 14.64 -16.23 -22.21
CA ILE A 98 13.24 -16.24 -22.59
C ILE A 98 13.00 -15.26 -23.74
N ASN A 99 12.41 -15.79 -24.81
CA ASN A 99 11.80 -15.02 -25.87
C ASN A 99 10.29 -14.88 -25.60
N ARG A 100 9.80 -13.63 -25.55
CA ARG A 100 8.39 -13.30 -25.31
C ARG A 100 7.47 -13.83 -26.41
N ASP A 101 7.93 -13.79 -27.66
CA ASP A 101 7.13 -14.20 -28.82
C ASP A 101 6.99 -15.73 -28.92
N SER A 102 7.91 -16.52 -28.34
CA SER A 102 7.76 -17.98 -28.29
C SER A 102 6.75 -18.40 -27.21
N ILE A 103 6.79 -17.81 -26.01
CA ILE A 103 5.77 -18.05 -24.98
C ILE A 103 4.38 -17.69 -25.50
N ALA A 104 4.23 -16.49 -26.08
CA ALA A 104 2.94 -16.03 -26.61
C ALA A 104 2.36 -17.00 -27.65
N LYS A 105 3.20 -17.57 -28.52
CA LYS A 105 2.79 -18.58 -29.51
C LYS A 105 2.34 -19.89 -28.85
N ARG A 106 3.09 -20.44 -27.88
CA ARG A 106 2.71 -21.69 -27.19
C ARG A 106 1.39 -21.52 -26.43
N LEU A 107 1.20 -20.38 -25.77
CA LEU A 107 -0.01 -20.04 -25.01
C LEU A 107 -1.18 -19.53 -25.89
N ASN A 108 -1.04 -19.52 -27.22
CA ASN A 108 -2.04 -19.01 -28.18
C ASN A 108 -2.53 -17.57 -27.89
N LEU A 109 -1.63 -16.71 -27.40
CA LEU A 109 -1.91 -15.32 -27.06
C LEU A 109 -1.71 -14.41 -28.28
N THR A 110 -2.73 -13.62 -28.61
CA THR A 110 -2.57 -12.53 -29.60
C THR A 110 -1.93 -11.33 -28.91
N ILE A 111 -0.72 -10.95 -29.33
CA ILE A 111 0.01 -9.79 -28.78
C ILE A 111 -0.57 -8.50 -29.37
N GLU A 112 -1.78 -8.14 -28.95
CA GLU A 112 -2.44 -6.88 -29.31
C GLU A 112 -1.69 -5.68 -28.70
N ASP A 113 -1.23 -5.83 -27.45
CA ASP A 113 -0.69 -4.75 -26.62
C ASP A 113 0.77 -5.04 -26.19
N LYS A 114 1.75 -4.57 -26.97
CA LYS A 114 3.18 -4.75 -26.63
C LYS A 114 3.57 -4.12 -25.29
N LYS A 115 2.78 -3.18 -24.77
CA LYS A 115 2.98 -2.42 -23.52
C LYS A 115 2.54 -3.15 -22.23
N LYS A 116 2.11 -4.41 -22.28
CA LYS A 116 1.64 -5.18 -21.11
C LYS A 116 2.30 -6.57 -21.03
N PRO A 117 2.64 -7.11 -19.85
CA PRO A 117 3.25 -8.44 -19.72
C PRO A 117 2.28 -9.55 -20.16
N LEU A 118 2.79 -10.72 -20.54
CA LEU A 118 1.96 -11.83 -21.03
C LEU A 118 0.96 -12.32 -19.97
N LEU A 119 1.33 -12.29 -18.69
CA LEU A 119 0.43 -12.62 -17.56
C LEU A 119 -0.84 -11.75 -17.55
N HIS A 120 -0.75 -10.47 -17.95
CA HIS A 120 -1.92 -9.60 -18.05
C HIS A 120 -2.86 -10.03 -19.19
N LEU A 121 -2.31 -10.43 -20.35
CA LEU A 121 -3.11 -10.89 -21.50
C LEU A 121 -3.90 -12.16 -21.15
N ILE A 122 -3.28 -13.10 -20.43
CA ILE A 122 -3.93 -14.32 -19.95
C ILE A 122 -5.12 -14.00 -19.01
N LEU A 123 -4.94 -13.07 -18.06
CA LEU A 123 -6.01 -12.64 -17.16
C LEU A 123 -7.17 -11.99 -17.91
N VAL A 124 -6.88 -11.13 -18.90
CA VAL A 124 -7.90 -10.50 -19.76
C VAL A 124 -8.67 -11.56 -20.58
N GLN A 125 -7.97 -12.55 -21.15
CA GLN A 125 -8.60 -13.64 -21.91
C GLN A 125 -9.47 -14.53 -21.01
N ALA A 126 -8.99 -14.87 -19.82
CA ALA A 126 -9.78 -15.61 -18.82
C ALA A 126 -11.06 -14.85 -18.45
N GLN A 127 -10.98 -13.55 -18.16
CA GLN A 127 -12.15 -12.72 -17.84
C GLN A 127 -13.14 -12.57 -19.01
N LYS A 128 -12.64 -12.45 -20.25
CA LYS A 128 -13.48 -12.45 -21.47
C LYS A 128 -14.26 -13.77 -21.57
N ASN A 129 -13.59 -14.91 -21.36
CA ASN A 129 -14.19 -16.23 -21.43
C ASN A 129 -15.22 -16.48 -20.31
N SER A 130 -14.98 -16.03 -19.08
CA SER A 130 -15.95 -16.14 -17.98
C SER A 130 -17.27 -15.38 -18.25
N LYS A 131 -17.20 -14.21 -18.89
CA LYS A 131 -18.39 -13.42 -19.27
C LYS A 131 -19.22 -14.09 -20.38
N LEU A 132 -18.57 -14.84 -21.27
CA LEU A 132 -19.23 -15.63 -22.32
C LEU A 132 -19.96 -16.87 -21.76
N GLN A 133 -19.49 -17.45 -20.65
CA GLN A 133 -20.17 -18.59 -20.00
C GLN A 133 -21.39 -18.16 -19.17
N GLN A 134 -21.36 -16.98 -18.52
CA GLN A 134 -22.52 -16.47 -17.76
C GLN A 134 -23.69 -16.02 -18.67
N SER A 135 -23.47 -15.80 -19.96
CA SER A 135 -24.50 -15.36 -20.91
C SER A 135 -25.26 -16.51 -21.60
N GLN A 136 -24.94 -17.77 -21.29
CA GLN A 136 -25.65 -18.95 -21.82
C GLN A 136 -26.61 -19.62 -20.82
N SER A 137 -26.58 -19.27 -19.52
CA SER A 137 -27.41 -19.91 -18.48
C SER A 137 -28.79 -19.29 -18.23
N THR A 138 -29.17 -18.23 -18.94
CA THR A 138 -30.43 -17.48 -18.71
C THR A 138 -31.43 -17.51 -19.88
N LYS A 139 -31.29 -18.45 -20.83
CA LYS A 139 -32.16 -18.55 -22.02
C LYS A 139 -32.95 -19.86 -22.16
N THR A 140 -33.51 -20.39 -21.07
CA THR A 140 -34.53 -21.46 -21.14
C THR A 140 -35.59 -21.37 -20.05
N PHE A 141 -36.37 -20.29 -20.00
CA PHE A 141 -37.73 -20.30 -19.41
C PHE A 141 -38.57 -19.17 -20.00
N GLY A 142 -39.53 -19.52 -20.87
CA GLY A 142 -40.53 -18.58 -21.39
C GLY A 142 -40.66 -18.53 -22.92
N SER A 143 -41.21 -19.60 -23.53
CA SER A 143 -42.30 -19.49 -24.52
C SER A 143 -42.63 -20.87 -25.10
N ALA A 144 -43.82 -21.41 -24.76
CA ALA A 144 -44.61 -22.33 -25.59
C ALA A 144 -45.89 -22.73 -24.84
N ILE A 145 -46.96 -21.95 -25.02
CA ILE A 145 -48.33 -22.48 -24.92
C ILE A 145 -48.88 -22.47 -26.35
N THR A 146 -49.37 -23.61 -26.85
CA THR A 146 -50.63 -23.74 -27.61
C THR A 146 -50.79 -25.15 -28.22
N SER A 147 -52.02 -25.68 -28.10
CA SER A 147 -52.64 -26.82 -28.82
C SER A 147 -52.25 -28.28 -28.53
N GLN A 148 -53.28 -29.03 -28.07
CA GLN A 148 -53.76 -30.34 -28.58
C GLN A 148 -52.82 -31.58 -28.45
N GLU A 149 -53.27 -32.80 -28.10
CA GLU A 149 -54.62 -33.31 -27.84
C GLU A 149 -54.61 -34.72 -27.16
N MET A 150 -55.79 -35.19 -26.75
CA MET A 150 -56.21 -36.60 -26.55
C MET A 150 -55.97 -37.39 -25.23
N PHE A 151 -56.98 -38.25 -24.99
CA PHE A 151 -57.14 -39.41 -24.07
C PHE A 151 -57.37 -39.23 -22.55
N SER A 152 -58.65 -39.37 -22.19
CA SER A 152 -59.21 -39.78 -20.88
C SER A 152 -59.23 -41.33 -20.76
N PRO A 153 -59.98 -42.00 -19.84
CA PRO A 153 -60.60 -41.59 -18.55
C PRO A 153 -60.43 -42.63 -17.39
N GLN A 154 -60.78 -42.25 -16.14
CA GLN A 154 -61.54 -43.07 -15.17
C GLN A 154 -62.01 -42.19 -13.97
N LYS A 155 -63.32 -41.97 -13.78
CA LYS A 155 -64.23 -42.68 -12.84
C LYS A 155 -63.75 -42.63 -11.38
N SER A 156 -64.52 -42.05 -10.45
CA SER A 156 -65.77 -42.64 -9.95
C SER A 156 -66.87 -41.63 -9.54
N VAL A 157 -68.08 -42.13 -9.23
CA VAL A 157 -69.35 -41.37 -9.16
C VAL A 157 -70.14 -41.72 -7.89
N SER A 158 -70.73 -40.72 -7.23
CA SER A 158 -72.04 -40.76 -6.54
C SER A 158 -72.47 -39.31 -6.19
N SER A 159 -73.61 -38.71 -6.59
CA SER A 159 -75.05 -39.11 -6.70
C SER A 159 -75.70 -39.28 -5.31
N LEU A 160 -76.81 -38.64 -4.88
CA LEU A 160 -78.02 -38.05 -5.51
C LEU A 160 -78.50 -36.80 -4.70
N LYS A 161 -79.22 -35.74 -5.17
CA LYS A 161 -80.48 -35.54 -5.95
C LYS A 161 -81.84 -35.66 -5.18
N SER A 162 -82.44 -34.51 -4.80
CA SER A 162 -83.91 -34.15 -4.83
C SER A 162 -84.09 -32.71 -4.26
N LYS A 163 -84.82 -31.74 -4.87
CA LYS A 163 -86.29 -31.51 -5.00
C LYS A 163 -87.03 -31.52 -3.64
N SER A 164 -87.90 -30.57 -3.25
CA SER A 164 -88.59 -29.45 -3.93
C SER A 164 -89.38 -28.52 -2.97
N LYS A 165 -89.48 -27.20 -3.28
CA LYS A 165 -90.54 -26.16 -3.03
C LYS A 165 -91.42 -26.12 -1.72
N PRO A 166 -92.06 -24.96 -1.36
CA PRO A 166 -92.07 -24.44 0.02
C PRO A 166 -93.40 -24.48 0.78
N LEU A 167 -93.37 -24.32 2.12
CA LEU A 167 -94.39 -23.58 2.90
C LEU A 167 -93.96 -23.20 4.34
N ILE A 168 -94.33 -21.97 4.73
CA ILE A 168 -94.66 -21.36 6.05
C ILE A 168 -94.41 -22.19 7.35
N GLY A 169 -93.77 -21.56 8.36
CA GLY A 169 -93.89 -21.95 9.78
C GLY A 169 -92.64 -21.79 10.66
N LEU A 170 -92.27 -20.56 11.06
CA LEU A 170 -91.16 -20.30 11.99
C LEU A 170 -91.60 -20.44 13.46
N SER A 171 -90.94 -21.30 14.25
CA SER A 171 -91.16 -21.40 15.71
C SER A 171 -89.94 -20.89 16.49
N GLN A 172 -90.18 -20.31 17.67
CA GLN A 172 -89.15 -19.62 18.48
C GLN A 172 -87.99 -20.51 18.96
N GLN A 173 -88.12 -21.85 18.89
CA GLN A 173 -87.05 -22.77 19.34
C GLN A 173 -85.84 -22.81 18.40
N GLU A 174 -85.97 -22.50 17.11
CA GLU A 174 -84.84 -22.50 16.18
C GLU A 174 -83.92 -21.27 16.35
N PHE A 175 -84.49 -20.14 16.79
CA PHE A 175 -83.74 -18.91 17.02
C PHE A 175 -82.75 -19.05 18.19
N LEU A 176 -83.21 -19.60 19.32
CA LEU A 176 -82.37 -19.85 20.50
C LEU A 176 -81.27 -20.88 20.24
N LYS A 177 -81.52 -21.90 19.40
CA LYS A 177 -80.48 -22.85 18.95
C LYS A 177 -79.45 -22.20 18.01
N LYS A 178 -79.86 -21.26 17.13
CA LYS A 178 -78.90 -20.50 16.31
C LYS A 178 -78.03 -19.56 17.14
N GLN A 179 -78.62 -18.84 18.10
CA GLN A 179 -77.91 -17.87 18.94
C GLN A 179 -76.86 -18.56 19.84
N SER A 180 -77.22 -19.67 20.48
CA SER A 180 -76.27 -20.49 21.27
C SER A 180 -75.18 -21.13 20.39
N LEU A 181 -75.50 -21.59 19.18
CA LEU A 181 -74.51 -22.11 18.25
C LEU A 181 -73.53 -21.04 17.75
N GLN A 182 -73.99 -19.80 17.53
CA GLN A 182 -73.11 -18.66 17.20
C GLN A 182 -72.15 -18.34 18.35
N GLN A 183 -72.64 -18.24 19.59
CA GLN A 183 -71.80 -17.97 20.77
C GLN A 183 -70.74 -19.07 20.97
N VAL A 184 -71.09 -20.34 20.76
CA VAL A 184 -70.14 -21.46 20.82
C VAL A 184 -69.11 -21.39 19.68
N GLN A 185 -69.52 -20.97 18.47
CA GLN A 185 -68.59 -20.75 17.35
C GLN A 185 -67.64 -19.56 17.61
N GLU A 186 -68.11 -18.47 18.22
CA GLU A 186 -67.31 -17.30 18.57
C GLU A 186 -66.31 -17.61 19.70
N MET A 187 -66.73 -18.30 20.76
CA MET A 187 -65.77 -18.81 21.77
C MET A 187 -64.70 -19.69 21.14
N LYS A 188 -65.08 -20.57 20.20
CA LYS A 188 -64.12 -21.45 19.51
C LYS A 188 -63.17 -20.69 18.57
N ARG A 189 -63.61 -19.59 17.95
CA ARG A 189 -62.74 -18.66 17.21
C ARG A 189 -61.78 -17.93 18.14
N MET A 190 -62.27 -17.36 19.24
CA MET A 190 -61.46 -16.65 20.23
C MET A 190 -60.41 -17.56 20.85
N GLN A 191 -60.78 -18.80 21.19
CA GLN A 191 -59.86 -19.80 21.74
C GLN A 191 -58.78 -20.21 20.71
N ASN A 192 -59.15 -20.32 19.42
CA ASN A 192 -58.18 -20.56 18.35
C ASN A 192 -57.23 -19.36 18.13
N GLU A 193 -57.71 -18.12 18.25
CA GLU A 193 -56.86 -16.92 18.16
C GLU A 193 -55.89 -16.79 19.34
N ILE A 194 -56.34 -17.11 20.56
CA ILE A 194 -55.47 -17.17 21.75
C ILE A 194 -54.38 -18.23 21.55
N GLN A 195 -54.74 -19.43 21.08
CA GLN A 195 -53.75 -20.48 20.75
C GLN A 195 -52.81 -20.07 19.61
N LYS A 196 -53.28 -19.30 18.61
CA LYS A 196 -52.44 -18.78 17.53
C LYS A 196 -51.41 -17.79 18.06
N LYS A 197 -51.84 -16.81 18.87
CA LYS A 197 -50.94 -15.83 19.52
C LYS A 197 -49.91 -16.51 20.42
N GLN A 198 -50.32 -17.48 21.23
CA GLN A 198 -49.39 -18.26 22.08
C GLN A 198 -48.34 -19.03 21.26
N ARG A 199 -48.70 -19.56 20.09
CA ARG A 199 -47.74 -20.22 19.18
C ARG A 199 -46.81 -19.22 18.51
N GLU A 200 -47.30 -18.06 18.12
CA GLU A 200 -46.50 -16.98 17.53
C GLU A 200 -45.49 -16.41 18.55
N GLU A 201 -45.90 -16.25 19.82
CA GLU A 201 -45.04 -15.82 20.93
C GLU A 201 -43.99 -16.88 21.30
N LEU A 202 -44.35 -18.17 21.35
CA LEU A 202 -43.39 -19.28 21.50
C LEU A 202 -42.36 -19.31 20.38
N TYR A 203 -42.81 -19.17 19.12
CA TYR A 203 -41.92 -19.12 17.96
C TYR A 203 -40.95 -17.93 18.01
N HIS A 204 -41.45 -16.74 18.37
CA HIS A 204 -40.61 -15.55 18.52
C HIS A 204 -39.56 -15.71 19.62
N ASN A 205 -39.94 -16.27 20.78
CA ASN A 205 -39.02 -16.58 21.87
C ASN A 205 -37.96 -17.63 21.47
N GLU A 206 -38.32 -18.65 20.69
CA GLU A 206 -37.37 -19.65 20.19
C GLU A 206 -36.36 -19.05 19.20
N VAL A 207 -36.81 -18.16 18.31
CA VAL A 207 -35.93 -17.40 17.39
C VAL A 207 -34.97 -16.51 18.19
N MET A 208 -35.46 -15.73 19.16
CA MET A 208 -34.64 -14.87 20.00
C MET A 208 -33.59 -15.65 20.82
N GLN A 209 -33.93 -16.86 21.31
CA GLN A 209 -32.95 -17.74 21.96
C GLN A 209 -31.87 -18.24 21.00
N LYS A 210 -32.24 -18.65 19.78
CA LYS A 210 -31.28 -19.09 18.75
C LYS A 210 -30.34 -17.95 18.34
N GLU A 211 -30.84 -16.72 18.21
CA GLU A 211 -30.01 -15.54 17.94
C GLU A 211 -29.07 -15.18 19.10
N ARG A 212 -29.51 -15.33 20.36
CA ARG A 212 -28.62 -15.16 21.53
C ARG A 212 -27.49 -16.19 21.51
N GLN A 213 -27.80 -17.48 21.30
CA GLN A 213 -26.81 -18.55 21.20
C GLN A 213 -25.84 -18.35 20.02
N LYS A 214 -26.32 -17.82 18.88
CA LYS A 214 -25.48 -17.50 17.72
C LYS A 214 -24.45 -16.41 18.08
N ARG A 215 -24.91 -15.30 18.66
CA ARG A 215 -24.02 -14.21 19.12
C ARG A 215 -23.00 -14.64 20.17
N GLU A 216 -23.40 -15.52 21.09
CA GLU A 216 -22.51 -16.08 22.11
C GLU A 216 -21.40 -16.95 21.49
N ARG A 217 -21.72 -17.77 20.48
CA ARG A 217 -20.72 -18.53 19.71
C ARG A 217 -19.79 -17.62 18.91
N GLU A 218 -20.33 -16.58 18.28
CA GLU A 218 -19.54 -15.59 17.53
C GLU A 218 -18.57 -14.83 18.47
N GLN A 219 -19.01 -14.42 19.66
CA GLN A 219 -18.14 -13.79 20.67
C GLN A 219 -17.04 -14.74 21.15
N ASN A 220 -17.37 -16.01 21.41
CA ASN A 220 -16.36 -17.00 21.83
C ASN A 220 -15.33 -17.28 20.73
N GLN A 221 -15.74 -17.34 19.46
CA GLN A 221 -14.81 -17.46 18.32
C GLN A 221 -13.88 -16.24 18.21
N ILE A 222 -14.42 -15.02 18.30
CA ILE A 222 -13.63 -13.78 18.28
C ILE A 222 -12.62 -13.76 19.45
N GLN A 223 -13.01 -14.23 20.63
CA GLN A 223 -12.11 -14.30 21.78
C GLN A 223 -11.00 -15.37 21.60
N GLU A 224 -11.32 -16.54 21.02
CA GLU A 224 -10.31 -17.53 20.66
C GLU A 224 -9.31 -17.01 19.62
N GLU A 225 -9.78 -16.28 18.60
CA GLU A 225 -8.91 -15.67 17.59
C GLU A 225 -8.02 -14.59 18.19
N ARG A 226 -8.55 -13.73 19.07
CA ARG A 226 -7.75 -12.79 19.85
C ARG A 226 -6.67 -13.49 20.67
N ASN A 227 -7.02 -14.55 21.40
CA ASN A 227 -6.07 -15.30 22.23
C ASN A 227 -4.99 -16.00 21.38
N LYS A 228 -5.31 -16.44 20.15
CA LYS A 228 -4.34 -17.00 19.19
C LYS A 228 -3.39 -15.92 18.66
N LEU A 229 -3.92 -14.77 18.28
CA LEU A 229 -3.14 -13.62 17.78
C LEU A 229 -2.22 -13.05 18.87
N GLU A 230 -2.68 -12.96 20.10
CA GLU A 230 -1.88 -12.51 21.25
C GLU A 230 -0.70 -13.45 21.52
N LYS A 231 -0.90 -14.77 21.45
CA LYS A 231 0.20 -15.74 21.54
C LYS A 231 1.22 -15.59 20.41
N GLN A 232 0.78 -15.41 19.18
CA GLN A 232 1.67 -15.15 18.03
C GLN A 232 2.48 -13.87 18.22
N ASN A 233 1.87 -12.79 18.71
CA ASN A 233 2.58 -11.55 19.02
C ASN A 233 3.63 -11.74 20.13
N ILE A 234 3.32 -12.50 21.19
CA ILE A 234 4.27 -12.81 22.27
C ILE A 234 5.45 -13.65 21.75
N GLU A 235 5.20 -14.64 20.89
CA GLU A 235 6.26 -15.44 20.25
C GLU A 235 7.14 -14.59 19.33
N GLN A 236 6.55 -13.67 18.55
CA GLN A 236 7.30 -12.74 17.70
C GLN A 236 8.19 -11.80 18.53
N ILE A 237 7.64 -11.19 19.60
CA ILE A 237 8.40 -10.33 20.52
C ILE A 237 9.59 -11.09 21.13
N LYS A 238 9.39 -12.36 21.50
CA LYS A 238 10.45 -13.21 22.05
C LYS A 238 11.54 -13.51 21.01
N MET A 239 11.15 -13.78 19.76
CA MET A 239 12.09 -13.98 18.65
C MET A 239 12.91 -12.72 18.37
N ASP A 240 12.27 -11.55 18.35
CA ASP A 240 12.92 -10.26 18.12
C ASP A 240 13.91 -9.92 19.25
N GLN A 241 13.57 -10.24 20.50
CA GLN A 241 14.48 -10.12 21.65
C GLN A 241 15.71 -11.04 21.51
N GLU A 242 15.52 -12.29 21.10
CA GLU A 242 16.62 -13.25 20.90
C GLU A 242 17.54 -12.83 19.74
N LEU A 243 16.97 -12.31 18.65
CA LEU A 243 17.73 -11.73 17.53
C LEU A 243 18.53 -10.50 17.97
N LYS A 244 17.94 -9.63 18.80
CA LYS A 244 18.61 -8.45 19.34
C LYS A 244 19.79 -8.83 20.24
N GLN A 245 19.65 -9.86 21.08
CA GLN A 245 20.74 -10.37 21.90
C GLN A 245 21.88 -10.94 21.04
N LYS A 246 21.56 -11.80 20.06
CA LYS A 246 22.56 -12.37 19.14
C LYS A 246 23.30 -11.28 18.35
N SER A 247 22.60 -10.21 17.95
CA SER A 247 23.24 -9.06 17.29
C SER A 247 24.24 -8.35 18.19
N LEU A 248 23.93 -8.19 19.48
CA LEU A 248 24.82 -7.57 20.46
C LEU A 248 26.06 -8.44 20.71
N ASP A 249 25.89 -9.76 20.82
CA ASP A 249 26.98 -10.71 21.01
C ASP A 249 27.95 -10.72 19.80
N ILE A 250 27.42 -10.66 18.57
CA ILE A 250 28.21 -10.53 17.33
C ILE A 250 28.97 -9.20 17.30
N GLU A 251 28.36 -8.10 17.71
CA GLU A 251 29.03 -6.79 17.74
C GLU A 251 30.16 -6.75 18.78
N PHE A 252 29.95 -7.36 19.95
CA PHE A 252 31.00 -7.53 20.98
C PHE A 252 32.18 -8.38 20.47
N GLN A 253 31.91 -9.51 19.81
CA GLN A 253 32.96 -10.34 19.19
C GLN A 253 33.73 -9.57 18.10
N ARG A 254 33.03 -8.80 17.27
CA ARG A 254 33.65 -7.97 16.23
C ARG A 254 34.55 -6.88 16.82
N GLN A 255 34.14 -6.25 17.92
CA GLN A 255 34.97 -5.25 18.61
C GLN A 255 36.22 -5.88 19.22
N ALA A 256 36.11 -7.09 19.80
CA ALA A 256 37.26 -7.84 20.30
C ALA A 256 38.27 -8.18 19.19
N GLN A 257 37.79 -8.61 18.01
CA GLN A 257 38.63 -8.87 16.84
C GLN A 257 39.34 -7.60 16.33
N LEU A 258 38.64 -6.46 16.25
CA LEU A 258 39.24 -5.18 15.84
C LEU A 258 40.33 -4.72 16.81
N ASN A 259 40.15 -4.94 18.11
CA ASN A 259 41.16 -4.62 19.12
C ASN A 259 42.41 -5.51 18.93
N GLN A 260 42.24 -6.82 18.75
CA GLN A 260 43.35 -7.75 18.47
C GLN A 260 44.10 -7.40 17.17
N GLU A 261 43.38 -7.03 16.10
CA GLU A 261 44.00 -6.61 14.84
C GLU A 261 44.81 -5.31 15.01
N SER A 262 44.32 -4.38 15.83
CA SER A 262 45.02 -3.13 16.15
C SER A 262 46.31 -3.38 16.95
N GLU A 263 46.27 -4.27 17.94
CA GLU A 263 47.46 -4.68 18.71
C GLU A 263 48.51 -5.34 17.79
N LEU A 264 48.07 -6.24 16.91
CA LEU A 264 48.97 -6.95 15.99
C LEU A 264 49.60 -6.00 14.96
N LYS A 265 48.86 -4.99 14.50
CA LYS A 265 49.39 -3.88 13.67
C LYS A 265 50.40 -3.01 14.41
N GLN A 266 50.17 -2.71 15.69
CA GLN A 266 51.16 -1.98 16.51
C GLN A 266 52.44 -2.78 16.69
N GLN A 267 52.35 -4.09 16.97
CA GLN A 267 53.51 -4.98 17.08
C GLN A 267 54.30 -5.05 15.76
N GLN A 268 53.63 -5.14 14.61
CA GLN A 268 54.27 -5.11 13.30
C GLN A 268 55.00 -3.78 13.04
N LEU A 269 54.38 -2.64 13.39
CA LEU A 269 55.00 -1.32 13.24
C LEU A 269 56.23 -1.16 14.16
N GLU A 270 56.18 -1.67 15.38
CA GLU A 270 57.32 -1.65 16.30
C GLU A 270 58.48 -2.55 15.79
N LEU A 271 58.15 -3.70 15.21
CA LEU A 271 59.14 -4.58 14.58
C LEU A 271 59.80 -3.92 13.35
N GLN A 272 59.02 -3.22 12.51
CA GLN A 272 59.53 -2.46 11.38
C GLN A 272 60.47 -1.32 11.82
N LYS A 273 60.13 -0.59 12.89
CA LYS A 273 61.02 0.45 13.46
C LYS A 273 62.35 -0.15 13.90
N LYS A 274 62.33 -1.23 14.69
CA LYS A 274 63.55 -1.92 15.13
C LYS A 274 64.43 -2.41 13.97
N LEU A 275 63.83 -2.84 12.86
CA LEU A 275 64.56 -3.23 11.65
C LEU A 275 65.21 -2.02 10.96
N ILE A 276 64.50 -0.90 10.86
CA ILE A 276 65.03 0.37 10.31
C ILE A 276 66.18 0.90 11.18
N ASP A 277 66.03 0.88 12.50
CA ASP A 277 67.08 1.30 13.45
C ASP A 277 68.35 0.42 13.32
N GLN A 278 68.19 -0.90 13.14
CA GLN A 278 69.30 -1.81 12.86
C GLN A 278 69.97 -1.52 11.50
N GLN A 279 69.21 -1.18 10.47
CA GLN A 279 69.75 -0.81 9.16
C GLN A 279 70.55 0.50 9.22
N HIS A 280 70.06 1.51 9.93
CA HIS A 280 70.79 2.76 10.17
C HIS A 280 72.10 2.52 10.92
N LEU A 281 72.07 1.73 12.00
CA LEU A 281 73.29 1.39 12.76
C LEU A 281 74.32 0.64 11.90
N ALA A 282 73.88 -0.27 11.02
CA ALA A 282 74.76 -0.98 10.11
C ALA A 282 75.42 -0.05 9.07
N LEU A 283 74.67 0.93 8.54
CA LEU A 283 75.20 1.96 7.63
C LEU A 283 76.21 2.86 8.35
N GLU A 284 75.91 3.32 9.56
CA GLU A 284 76.80 4.17 10.37
C GLU A 284 78.13 3.45 10.68
N ILE A 285 78.08 2.15 11.03
CA ILE A 285 79.29 1.33 11.21
C ILE A 285 80.09 1.22 9.90
N GLN A 286 79.42 1.11 8.75
CA GLN A 286 80.07 1.01 7.45
C GLN A 286 80.72 2.33 7.01
N GLU A 287 80.07 3.47 7.25
CA GLU A 287 80.60 4.81 6.98
C GLU A 287 81.83 5.11 7.86
N ASN A 288 81.75 4.84 9.16
CA ASN A 288 82.88 5.01 10.09
C ASN A 288 84.09 4.17 9.66
N LYS A 289 83.87 2.92 9.25
CA LYS A 289 84.94 2.04 8.74
C LYS A 289 85.54 2.52 7.43
N LEU A 290 84.75 3.15 6.55
CA LEU A 290 85.26 3.75 5.31
C LEU A 290 86.10 5.00 5.61
N MET A 291 85.68 5.82 6.57
CA MET A 291 86.41 7.00 7.03
C MET A 291 87.77 6.63 7.62
N GLU A 292 87.83 5.62 8.48
CA GLU A 292 89.07 5.09 9.08
C GLU A 292 90.06 4.65 7.98
N GLN A 293 89.61 3.88 6.98
CA GLN A 293 90.44 3.47 5.82
C GLN A 293 90.93 4.67 4.98
N LEU A 294 90.13 5.74 4.89
CA LEU A 294 90.48 6.97 4.18
C LEU A 294 91.57 7.75 4.93
N GLU A 295 91.50 7.76 6.26
CA GLU A 295 92.49 8.40 7.13
C GLU A 295 93.82 7.62 7.15
N GLU A 296 93.78 6.28 7.23
CA GLU A 296 94.95 5.43 7.05
C GLU A 296 95.65 5.69 5.70
N LYS A 297 94.90 5.76 4.59
CA LYS A 297 95.45 6.09 3.27
C LYS A 297 96.13 7.45 3.24
N LYS A 298 95.50 8.50 3.80
CA LYS A 298 96.10 9.84 3.90
C LYS A 298 97.40 9.83 4.70
N ILE A 299 97.47 9.06 5.79
CA ILE A 299 98.70 8.90 6.59
C ILE A 299 99.79 8.21 5.76
N GLN A 300 99.46 7.12 5.04
CA GLN A 300 100.41 6.42 4.15
C GLN A 300 100.93 7.32 3.02
N GLU A 301 100.07 8.14 2.40
CA GLU A 301 100.47 9.10 1.36
C GLU A 301 101.35 10.22 1.92
N SER A 302 101.03 10.76 3.10
CA SER A 302 101.87 11.74 3.79
C SER A 302 103.26 11.19 4.14
N GLN A 303 103.35 9.92 4.58
CA GLN A 303 104.61 9.24 4.83
C GLN A 303 105.42 9.04 3.53
N LYS A 304 104.78 8.67 2.42
CA LYS A 304 105.42 8.60 1.09
C LYS A 304 105.97 9.97 0.67
N LEU A 305 105.21 11.05 0.86
CA LEU A 305 105.67 12.41 0.55
C LEU A 305 106.93 12.77 1.36
N LYS A 306 106.92 12.56 2.68
CA LYS A 306 108.07 12.85 3.56
C LYS A 306 109.33 12.07 3.16
N ASN A 307 109.17 10.82 2.73
CA ASN A 307 110.29 10.02 2.23
C ASN A 307 110.84 10.57 0.91
N ILE A 308 109.98 11.07 0.01
CA ILE A 308 110.41 11.74 -1.23
C ILE A 308 111.13 13.05 -0.90
N GLU A 309 110.59 13.89 0.00
CA GLU A 309 111.24 15.13 0.46
C GLU A 309 112.62 14.88 1.09
N LYS A 310 112.77 13.81 1.89
CA LYS A 310 114.07 13.40 2.44
C LYS A 310 115.06 13.01 1.34
N ASN A 311 114.62 12.22 0.37
CA ASN A 311 115.47 11.80 -0.75
C ASN A 311 115.87 12.99 -1.64
N VAL A 312 115.00 13.99 -1.82
CA VAL A 312 115.34 15.25 -2.50
C VAL A 312 116.40 16.02 -1.73
N LYS A 313 116.24 16.20 -0.40
CA LYS A 313 117.29 16.83 0.43
C LYS A 313 118.63 16.12 0.38
N GLU A 314 118.65 14.78 0.46
CA GLU A 314 119.90 14.01 0.34
C GLU A 314 120.56 14.16 -1.04
N MET A 315 119.79 14.43 -2.10
CA MET A 315 120.33 14.76 -3.43
C MET A 315 120.81 16.22 -3.51
N GLU A 316 120.12 17.17 -2.87
CA GLU A 316 120.56 18.57 -2.77
C GLU A 316 121.85 18.72 -1.94
N GLU A 317 122.01 17.95 -0.86
CA GLU A 317 123.26 17.91 -0.08
C GLU A 317 124.42 17.29 -0.89
N LYS A 318 124.17 16.24 -1.67
CA LYS A 318 125.17 15.66 -2.60
C LYS A 318 125.50 16.62 -3.75
N LEU A 319 124.53 17.36 -4.27
CA LEU A 319 124.73 18.36 -5.34
C LEU A 319 125.54 19.56 -4.82
N ASN A 320 125.26 20.03 -3.60
CA ASN A 320 126.03 21.09 -2.95
C ASN A 320 127.43 20.63 -2.50
N GLY A 321 127.64 19.34 -2.25
CA GLY A 321 128.95 18.74 -1.95
C GLY A 321 129.89 18.60 -3.16
N ILE A 322 129.35 18.59 -4.38
CA ILE A 322 130.14 18.46 -5.63
C ILE A 322 130.66 19.82 -6.14
N LEU A 323 130.27 20.93 -5.52
CA LEU A 323 130.49 22.30 -6.01
C LEU A 323 131.59 23.10 -5.27
N ARG A 324 132.54 22.43 -4.60
CA ARG A 324 133.80 23.03 -4.15
C ARG A 324 135.00 22.09 -4.34
N GLU A 325 136.13 22.71 -4.68
CA GLU A 325 137.48 22.15 -4.81
C GLU A 325 137.77 21.21 -6.00
N GLN A 326 138.29 21.79 -7.10
CA GLN A 326 139.62 21.42 -7.63
C GLN A 326 140.18 22.41 -8.68
N THR A 327 141.33 23.02 -8.35
CA THR A 327 142.36 23.64 -9.22
C THR A 327 143.55 23.93 -8.29
N LYS A 328 144.85 23.69 -8.53
CA LYS A 328 145.74 23.26 -9.65
C LYS A 328 147.04 22.69 -8.98
N SER A 329 148.00 21.98 -9.58
CA SER A 329 148.21 21.23 -10.84
C SER A 329 149.64 20.57 -10.74
N SER A 330 150.19 20.03 -11.84
CA SER A 330 151.59 19.55 -12.00
C SER A 330 151.95 18.20 -11.32
N ASN A 331 152.71 17.27 -11.92
CA ASN A 331 153.35 17.24 -13.26
C ASN A 331 153.36 15.83 -13.90
N GLU A 332 153.45 15.86 -15.23
CA GLU A 332 153.70 14.83 -16.25
C GLU A 332 154.43 13.52 -15.85
N LEU A 333 153.80 12.36 -16.09
CA LEU A 333 154.31 11.24 -16.92
C LEU A 333 153.48 9.93 -16.76
N LYS A 334 152.29 9.88 -17.37
CA LYS A 334 151.52 8.61 -17.59
C LYS A 334 150.57 8.64 -18.81
N LEU A 335 150.88 9.53 -19.76
CA LEU A 335 149.99 10.05 -20.81
C LEU A 335 149.54 9.06 -21.93
N ILE A 336 149.65 7.74 -21.73
CA ILE A 336 149.33 6.74 -22.78
C ILE A 336 148.44 5.59 -22.27
N GLN A 337 148.35 5.33 -20.95
CA GLN A 337 147.47 4.28 -20.41
C GLN A 337 146.10 4.80 -19.92
N GLU A 338 145.98 6.10 -19.63
CA GLU A 338 144.78 6.67 -19.00
C GLU A 338 143.67 7.04 -20.00
N GLN A 339 144.04 7.36 -21.26
CA GLN A 339 143.10 7.68 -22.34
C GLN A 339 142.11 6.53 -22.61
N ILE A 340 142.62 5.29 -22.66
CA ILE A 340 141.83 4.07 -22.89
C ILE A 340 140.88 3.79 -21.71
N LEU A 341 141.24 4.17 -20.49
CA LEU A 341 140.40 3.98 -19.31
C LEU A 341 139.26 5.03 -19.24
N ILE A 342 139.54 6.27 -19.64
CA ILE A 342 138.56 7.36 -19.70
C ILE A 342 137.53 7.10 -20.80
N GLU A 343 137.95 6.65 -21.99
CA GLU A 343 137.03 6.30 -23.08
C GLU A 343 136.18 5.07 -22.73
N ASN A 344 136.75 4.03 -22.10
CA ASN A 344 135.96 2.87 -21.65
C ASN A 344 134.95 3.22 -20.55
N ASN A 345 135.30 4.08 -19.59
CA ASN A 345 134.36 4.54 -18.57
C ASN A 345 133.26 5.42 -19.18
N SER A 346 133.59 6.26 -20.17
CA SER A 346 132.62 7.07 -20.90
C SER A 346 131.66 6.22 -21.73
N LEU A 347 132.17 5.18 -22.40
CA LEU A 347 131.36 4.17 -23.09
C LEU A 347 130.44 3.43 -22.13
N LYS A 348 130.94 2.96 -20.97
CA LYS A 348 130.13 2.25 -19.97
C LYS A 348 128.98 3.11 -19.43
N LEU A 349 129.24 4.38 -19.15
CA LEU A 349 128.21 5.36 -18.78
C LEU A 349 127.19 5.59 -19.90
N LEU A 350 127.62 5.51 -21.16
CA LEU A 350 126.72 5.55 -22.30
C LEU A 350 125.84 4.29 -22.38
N THR A 351 126.40 3.10 -22.14
CA THR A 351 125.64 1.83 -22.13
C THR A 351 124.60 1.80 -21.01
N GLU A 352 124.97 2.16 -19.77
CA GLU A 352 124.03 2.27 -18.64
C GLU A 352 122.92 3.30 -18.89
N LYS A 353 123.20 4.34 -19.68
CA LYS A 353 122.21 5.34 -20.09
C LYS A 353 121.27 4.79 -21.16
N ILE A 354 121.80 4.07 -22.16
CA ILE A 354 121.02 3.39 -23.20
C ILE A 354 120.09 2.33 -22.58
N GLU A 355 120.58 1.52 -21.63
CA GLU A 355 119.74 0.54 -20.91
C GLU A 355 118.62 1.22 -20.12
N LYS A 356 118.89 2.35 -19.45
CA LYS A 356 117.84 3.15 -18.78
C LYS A 356 116.82 3.71 -19.77
N ASP A 357 117.27 4.24 -20.89
CA ASP A 357 116.39 4.80 -21.92
C ASP A 357 115.56 3.69 -22.60
N GLU A 358 116.11 2.48 -22.76
CA GLU A 358 115.38 1.32 -23.27
C GLU A 358 114.34 0.78 -22.27
N ILE A 359 114.65 0.73 -20.98
CA ILE A 359 113.68 0.42 -19.90
C ILE A 359 112.55 1.48 -19.86
N ASN A 360 112.89 2.76 -20.01
CA ASN A 360 111.91 3.84 -20.07
C ASN A 360 111.04 3.73 -21.33
N LEU A 361 111.61 3.36 -22.48
CA LEU A 361 110.89 3.12 -23.72
C LEU A 361 109.96 1.90 -23.63
N GLN A 362 110.35 0.83 -22.92
CA GLN A 362 109.48 -0.31 -22.63
C GLN A 362 108.30 0.07 -21.72
N LYS A 363 108.53 0.85 -20.66
CA LYS A 363 107.46 1.39 -19.80
C LYS A 363 106.49 2.24 -20.60
N LEU A 364 106.99 3.17 -21.43
CA LEU A 364 106.16 4.02 -22.29
C LEU A 364 105.32 3.20 -23.28
N LYS A 365 105.88 2.12 -23.85
CA LYS A 365 105.12 1.17 -24.70
C LYS A 365 104.01 0.46 -23.94
N GLN A 366 104.26 -0.01 -22.71
CA GLN A 366 103.23 -0.61 -21.86
C GLN A 366 102.12 0.40 -21.49
N GLU A 367 102.50 1.64 -21.17
CA GLU A 367 101.57 2.72 -20.83
C GLU A 367 100.67 3.10 -22.03
N ILE A 368 101.21 3.12 -23.25
CA ILE A 368 100.43 3.29 -24.48
C ILE A 368 99.42 2.15 -24.68
N VAL A 369 99.80 0.89 -24.43
CA VAL A 369 98.88 -0.26 -24.52
C VAL A 369 97.76 -0.14 -23.48
N ILE A 370 98.09 0.21 -22.24
CA ILE A 370 97.09 0.43 -21.17
C ILE A 370 96.12 1.56 -21.56
N GLN A 371 96.60 2.66 -22.13
CA GLN A 371 95.70 3.73 -22.60
C GLN A 371 94.82 3.30 -23.78
N GLN A 372 95.30 2.44 -24.67
CA GLN A 372 94.48 1.86 -25.75
C GLN A 372 93.38 0.94 -25.20
N GLU A 373 93.68 0.11 -24.20
CA GLU A 373 92.68 -0.73 -23.51
C GLU A 373 91.63 0.11 -22.75
N ILE A 374 92.06 1.15 -22.03
CA ILE A 374 91.15 2.08 -21.34
C ILE A 374 90.22 2.76 -22.35
N LYS A 375 90.76 3.21 -23.49
CA LYS A 375 89.96 3.82 -24.56
C LYS A 375 88.93 2.84 -25.13
N GLN A 376 89.31 1.60 -25.43
CA GLN A 376 88.35 0.58 -25.89
C GLN A 376 87.26 0.28 -24.86
N LYS A 377 87.58 0.22 -23.56
CA LYS A 377 86.58 0.06 -22.50
C LYS A 377 85.59 1.23 -22.46
N PHE A 378 86.10 2.46 -22.54
CA PHE A 378 85.26 3.66 -22.59
C PHE A 378 84.35 3.72 -23.82
N ASP A 379 84.87 3.37 -25.01
CA ASP A 379 84.08 3.31 -26.25
C ASP A 379 82.98 2.24 -26.16
N ASN A 380 83.25 1.09 -25.51
CA ASN A 380 82.25 0.05 -25.24
C ASN A 380 81.18 0.50 -24.23
N GLU A 381 81.57 1.13 -23.12
CA GLU A 381 80.64 1.68 -22.12
C GLU A 381 79.72 2.75 -22.75
N GLN A 382 80.26 3.65 -23.60
CA GLN A 382 79.45 4.60 -24.34
C GLN A 382 78.41 3.93 -25.26
N ASN A 383 78.75 2.80 -25.89
CA ASN A 383 77.83 2.09 -26.76
C ASN A 383 76.71 1.38 -25.97
N ILE A 384 77.02 0.85 -24.79
CA ILE A 384 76.01 0.30 -23.86
C ILE A 384 75.04 1.40 -23.42
N VAL A 385 75.55 2.54 -22.95
CA VAL A 385 74.71 3.69 -22.52
C VAL A 385 73.84 4.21 -23.67
N LYS A 386 74.35 4.26 -24.91
CA LYS A 386 73.53 4.63 -26.09
C LYS A 386 72.39 3.64 -26.34
N GLN A 387 72.62 2.34 -26.20
CA GLN A 387 71.58 1.32 -26.35
C GLN A 387 70.50 1.44 -25.26
N GLU A 388 70.89 1.70 -24.01
CA GLU A 388 69.94 1.94 -22.92
C GLU A 388 69.10 3.21 -23.15
N ILE A 389 69.71 4.31 -23.61
CA ILE A 389 68.99 5.54 -23.96
C ILE A 389 67.93 5.27 -25.05
N ILE A 390 68.28 4.51 -26.09
CA ILE A 390 67.32 4.12 -27.15
C ILE A 390 66.18 3.26 -26.58
N LYS A 391 66.50 2.33 -25.67
CA LYS A 391 65.49 1.49 -25.00
C LYS A 391 64.51 2.36 -24.18
N TYR A 392 65.01 3.27 -23.35
CA TYR A 392 64.17 4.19 -22.57
C TYR A 392 63.34 5.14 -23.44
N GLN A 393 63.86 5.56 -24.60
CA GLN A 393 63.10 6.36 -25.57
C GLN A 393 61.93 5.56 -26.17
N ASN A 394 62.14 4.29 -26.51
CA ASN A 394 61.07 3.42 -27.00
C ASN A 394 60.02 3.13 -25.92
N GLU A 395 60.45 2.80 -24.70
CA GLU A 395 59.54 2.61 -23.55
C GLU A 395 58.71 3.86 -23.27
N LYS A 396 59.33 5.05 -23.32
CA LYS A 396 58.63 6.34 -23.19
C LYS A 396 57.57 6.54 -24.27
N ASN A 397 57.87 6.24 -25.53
CA ASN A 397 56.92 6.40 -26.63
C ASN A 397 55.70 5.47 -26.45
N ILE A 398 55.92 4.22 -26.06
CA ILE A 398 54.83 3.25 -25.76
C ILE A 398 53.94 3.77 -24.62
N ILE A 399 54.54 4.29 -23.55
CA ILE A 399 53.79 4.88 -22.43
C ILE A 399 53.00 6.13 -22.89
N GLN A 400 53.54 6.93 -23.82
CA GLN A 400 52.83 8.08 -24.38
C GLN A 400 51.62 7.66 -25.23
N GLU A 401 51.74 6.65 -26.09
CA GLU A 401 50.61 6.10 -26.86
C GLU A 401 49.51 5.55 -25.93
N GLN A 402 49.89 4.76 -24.90
CA GLN A 402 48.94 4.25 -23.90
C GLN A 402 48.23 5.38 -23.13
N LEU A 403 48.93 6.47 -22.80
CA LEU A 403 48.33 7.64 -22.16
C LEU A 403 47.35 8.38 -23.08
N GLU A 404 47.60 8.44 -24.38
CA GLU A 404 46.64 9.01 -25.35
C GLU A 404 45.41 8.13 -25.52
N GLU A 405 45.57 6.80 -25.55
CA GLU A 405 44.44 5.87 -25.61
C GLU A 405 43.54 5.95 -24.35
N ILE A 406 44.14 5.97 -23.15
CA ILE A 406 43.39 6.17 -21.89
C ILE A 406 42.67 7.52 -21.88
N ARG A 407 43.31 8.61 -22.36
CA ARG A 407 42.67 9.94 -22.48
C ARG A 407 41.49 9.94 -23.46
N LYS A 408 41.56 9.15 -24.53
CA LYS A 408 40.46 8.98 -25.49
C LYS A 408 39.29 8.24 -24.83
N GLN A 409 39.56 7.10 -24.17
CA GLN A 409 38.55 6.34 -23.43
C GLN A 409 37.86 7.20 -22.35
N LEU A 410 38.64 8.01 -21.61
CA LEU A 410 38.10 8.92 -20.59
C LEU A 410 37.12 9.94 -21.19
N LYS A 411 37.44 10.53 -22.36
CA LYS A 411 36.52 11.46 -23.06
C LYS A 411 35.24 10.78 -23.55
N GLU A 412 35.32 9.53 -23.99
CA GLU A 412 34.14 8.75 -24.41
C GLU A 412 33.24 8.41 -23.21
N GLU A 413 33.82 8.06 -22.06
CA GLU A 413 33.11 7.89 -20.77
C GLU A 413 32.47 9.21 -20.29
N GLU A 414 33.18 10.34 -20.35
CA GLU A 414 32.62 11.66 -20.00
C GLU A 414 31.42 12.03 -20.87
N GLN A 415 31.47 11.76 -22.18
CA GLN A 415 30.34 11.99 -23.09
C GLN A 415 29.14 11.08 -22.76
N ARG A 416 29.38 9.79 -22.48
CA ARG A 416 28.33 8.86 -22.02
C ARG A 416 27.70 9.32 -20.72
N PHE A 417 28.50 9.80 -19.77
CA PHE A 417 28.01 10.32 -18.49
C PHE A 417 27.14 11.57 -18.67
N GLN A 418 27.53 12.50 -19.54
CA GLN A 418 26.71 13.68 -19.85
C GLN A 418 25.38 13.30 -20.52
N TYR A 419 25.39 12.36 -21.47
CA TYR A 419 24.16 11.86 -22.09
C TYR A 419 23.24 11.16 -21.07
N LEU A 420 23.79 10.31 -20.21
CA LEU A 420 23.05 9.66 -19.12
C LEU A 420 22.44 10.69 -18.16
N LYS A 421 23.19 11.75 -17.82
CA LYS A 421 22.72 12.85 -16.98
C LYS A 421 21.57 13.63 -17.62
N GLN A 422 21.64 13.89 -18.94
CA GLN A 422 20.54 14.54 -19.67
C GLN A 422 19.27 13.68 -19.67
N ASN A 423 19.38 12.38 -19.96
CA ASN A 423 18.24 11.46 -19.94
C ASN A 423 17.63 11.33 -18.53
N LYS A 424 18.46 11.26 -17.48
CA LYS A 424 17.96 11.19 -16.10
C LYS A 424 17.31 12.50 -15.64
N ASN A 425 17.78 13.65 -16.10
CA ASN A 425 17.09 14.91 -15.86
C ASN A 425 15.72 14.96 -16.57
N GLN A 426 15.60 14.42 -17.79
CA GLN A 426 14.30 14.32 -18.49
C GLN A 426 13.32 13.40 -17.75
N GLU A 427 13.76 12.21 -17.30
CA GLU A 427 12.93 11.33 -16.45
C GLU A 427 12.45 12.03 -15.17
N ILE A 428 13.33 12.82 -14.52
CA ILE A 428 12.96 13.60 -13.33
C ILE A 428 11.90 14.64 -13.66
N CYS A 429 12.04 15.41 -14.74
CA CYS A 429 11.04 16.38 -15.16
C CYS A 429 9.67 15.72 -15.45
N GLU A 430 9.65 14.58 -16.15
CA GLU A 430 8.41 13.83 -16.38
C GLU A 430 7.75 13.33 -15.07
N LEU A 431 8.56 12.91 -14.09
CA LEU A 431 8.06 12.49 -12.78
C LEU A 431 7.53 13.67 -11.96
N GLU A 432 8.15 14.84 -12.03
CA GLU A 432 7.66 16.07 -11.41
C GLU A 432 6.33 16.53 -12.01
N GLU A 433 6.14 16.43 -13.33
CA GLU A 433 4.84 16.70 -13.98
C GLU A 433 3.76 15.71 -13.55
N LYS A 434 4.07 14.40 -13.54
CA LYS A 434 3.15 13.36 -13.05
C LYS A 434 2.81 13.58 -11.57
N PHE A 435 3.76 14.04 -10.75
CA PHE A 435 3.50 14.37 -9.35
C PHE A 435 2.61 15.61 -9.19
N LYS A 436 2.80 16.66 -10.00
CA LYS A 436 1.91 17.84 -10.03
C LYS A 436 0.48 17.44 -10.40
N GLN A 437 0.31 16.58 -11.43
CA GLN A 437 -1.01 16.06 -11.80
C GLN A 437 -1.64 15.26 -10.64
N PHE A 438 -0.88 14.37 -10.00
CA PHE A 438 -1.37 13.61 -8.85
C PHE A 438 -1.81 14.50 -7.67
N GLN A 439 -1.12 15.61 -7.41
CA GLN A 439 -1.56 16.58 -6.39
C GLN A 439 -2.85 17.30 -6.81
N PHE A 440 -3.01 17.62 -8.10
CA PHE A 440 -4.27 18.19 -8.62
C PHE A 440 -5.43 17.21 -8.45
N ASP A 441 -5.28 15.96 -8.92
CA ASP A 441 -6.28 14.89 -8.82
C ASP A 441 -6.67 14.63 -7.35
N LYS A 442 -5.69 14.68 -6.43
CA LYS A 442 -5.94 14.53 -4.99
C LYS A 442 -6.78 15.70 -4.44
N ASN A 443 -6.46 16.94 -4.80
CA ASN A 443 -7.23 18.11 -4.36
C ASN A 443 -8.67 18.06 -4.90
N GLU A 444 -8.86 17.62 -6.13
CA GLU A 444 -10.21 17.39 -6.70
C GLU A 444 -10.96 16.30 -5.93
N LEU A 445 -10.29 15.22 -5.54
CA LEU A 445 -10.87 14.13 -4.74
C LEU A 445 -11.24 14.58 -3.30
N ASP A 446 -10.42 15.41 -2.66
CA ASP A 446 -10.69 15.97 -1.33
C ASP A 446 -11.84 17.01 -1.39
N ASN A 447 -11.96 17.78 -2.48
CA ASN A 447 -13.13 18.64 -2.74
C ASN A 447 -14.41 17.82 -2.91
N ASN A 448 -14.37 16.78 -3.75
CA ASN A 448 -15.50 15.87 -3.98
C ASN A 448 -15.93 15.15 -2.68
N ARG A 449 -14.97 14.74 -1.86
CA ARG A 449 -15.22 14.18 -0.52
C ARG A 449 -15.88 15.20 0.42
N THR A 450 -15.48 16.45 0.36
CA THR A 450 -16.08 17.53 1.15
C THR A 450 -17.52 17.79 0.73
N TYR A 451 -17.80 17.82 -0.56
CA TYR A 451 -19.16 17.92 -1.10
C TYR A 451 -20.06 16.73 -0.68
N LEU A 452 -19.56 15.49 -0.79
CA LEU A 452 -20.27 14.30 -0.31
C LEU A 452 -20.55 14.33 1.19
N ASN A 453 -19.60 14.81 2.02
CA ASN A 453 -19.81 14.98 3.46
C ASN A 453 -20.91 16.03 3.77
N ILE A 454 -21.03 17.09 2.97
CA ILE A 454 -22.10 18.08 3.10
C ILE A 454 -23.45 17.44 2.75
N GLN A 455 -23.55 16.74 1.61
CA GLN A 455 -24.76 16.01 1.23
C GLN A 455 -25.19 14.97 2.27
N GLN A 456 -24.25 14.23 2.86
CA GLN A 456 -24.54 13.28 3.94
C GLN A 456 -25.13 13.95 5.18
N LYS A 457 -24.62 15.12 5.59
CA LYS A 457 -25.17 15.90 6.70
C LYS A 457 -26.57 16.42 6.40
N GLU A 458 -26.82 16.86 5.17
CA GLU A 458 -28.13 17.34 4.74
C GLU A 458 -29.17 16.21 4.76
N ILE A 459 -28.84 15.04 4.18
CA ILE A 459 -29.67 13.83 4.21
C ILE A 459 -29.94 13.40 5.66
N GLN A 460 -28.93 13.39 6.54
CA GLN A 460 -29.14 13.07 7.95
C GLN A 460 -30.11 14.05 8.63
N THR A 461 -30.00 15.35 8.34
CA THR A 461 -30.90 16.37 8.87
C THR A 461 -32.35 16.16 8.40
N GLN A 462 -32.54 15.79 7.12
CA GLN A 462 -33.85 15.44 6.57
C GLN A 462 -34.44 14.17 7.22
N ILE A 463 -33.61 13.17 7.49
CA ILE A 463 -34.00 11.95 8.21
C ILE A 463 -34.46 12.29 9.64
N ASP A 464 -33.72 13.11 10.37
CA ASP A 464 -34.05 13.52 11.74
C ASP A 464 -35.36 14.35 11.80
N LEU A 465 -35.58 15.22 10.81
CA LEU A 465 -36.85 15.93 10.61
C LEU A 465 -38.01 14.95 10.33
N SER A 466 -37.80 13.95 9.49
CA SER A 466 -38.82 12.93 9.20
C SER A 466 -39.16 12.08 10.42
N TYR A 467 -38.21 11.83 11.33
CA TYR A 467 -38.49 11.14 12.59
C TYR A 467 -39.35 11.99 13.53
N LYS A 468 -39.02 13.29 13.71
CA LYS A 468 -39.82 14.21 14.51
C LYS A 468 -41.26 14.34 14.01
N LEU A 469 -41.45 14.54 12.71
CA LEU A 469 -42.79 14.60 12.09
C LEU A 469 -43.58 13.30 12.32
N LYS A 470 -42.91 12.15 12.31
CA LYS A 470 -43.55 10.85 12.56
C LYS A 470 -43.98 10.69 14.03
N GLU A 471 -43.20 11.21 14.98
CA GLU A 471 -43.57 11.26 16.41
C GLU A 471 -44.77 12.20 16.63
N GLU A 472 -44.75 13.40 16.05
CA GLU A 472 -45.86 14.36 16.12
C GLU A 472 -47.16 13.77 15.56
N ILE A 473 -47.11 13.15 14.37
CA ILE A 473 -48.26 12.46 13.76
C ILE A 473 -48.77 11.33 14.68
N SER A 474 -47.88 10.56 15.30
CA SER A 474 -48.27 9.49 16.23
C SER A 474 -48.99 10.02 17.47
N VAL A 475 -48.53 11.16 18.02
CA VAL A 475 -49.17 11.84 19.16
C VAL A 475 -50.56 12.35 18.75
N GLU A 476 -50.69 12.98 17.58
CA GLU A 476 -51.96 13.54 17.12
C GLU A 476 -52.99 12.45 16.78
N GLN A 477 -52.55 11.34 16.19
CA GLN A 477 -53.39 10.15 15.98
C GLN A 477 -53.92 9.58 17.31
N GLN A 478 -53.11 9.58 18.37
CA GLN A 478 -53.56 9.12 19.68
C GLN A 478 -54.56 10.10 20.33
N LYS A 479 -54.39 11.42 20.16
CA LYS A 479 -55.40 12.41 20.59
C LYS A 479 -56.73 12.19 19.88
N LEU A 480 -56.73 12.10 18.54
CA LEU A 480 -57.91 11.83 17.73
C LEU A 480 -58.63 10.53 18.12
N LYS A 481 -57.86 9.48 18.44
CA LYS A 481 -58.41 8.23 18.97
C LYS A 481 -59.12 8.45 20.31
N ASN A 482 -58.48 9.13 21.26
CA ASN A 482 -59.06 9.44 22.57
C ASN A 482 -60.33 10.31 22.46
N GLU A 483 -60.37 11.28 21.53
CA GLU A 483 -61.56 12.10 21.27
C GLU A 483 -62.69 11.28 20.67
N LYS A 484 -62.39 10.41 19.70
CA LYS A 484 -63.38 9.49 19.12
C LYS A 484 -63.97 8.55 20.18
N GLU A 485 -63.16 8.04 21.11
CA GLU A 485 -63.63 7.23 22.24
C GLU A 485 -64.55 8.03 23.18
N LYS A 486 -64.24 9.30 23.49
CA LYS A 486 -65.13 10.19 24.25
C LYS A 486 -66.47 10.45 23.54
N GLN A 487 -66.43 10.74 22.23
CA GLN A 487 -67.65 10.95 21.44
C GLN A 487 -68.51 9.67 21.39
N GLN A 488 -67.88 8.50 21.27
CA GLN A 488 -68.58 7.21 21.29
C GLN A 488 -69.30 6.97 22.62
N LEU A 489 -68.66 7.28 23.76
CA LEU A 489 -69.28 7.20 25.09
C LEU A 489 -70.47 8.17 25.23
N GLN A 490 -70.34 9.39 24.72
CA GLN A 490 -71.43 10.38 24.74
C GLN A 490 -72.62 9.94 23.88
N ILE A 491 -72.37 9.34 22.71
CA ILE A 491 -73.42 8.74 21.87
C ILE A 491 -74.11 7.58 22.60
N GLU A 492 -73.36 6.71 23.28
CA GLU A 492 -73.94 5.59 24.05
C GLU A 492 -74.80 6.09 25.22
N GLN A 493 -74.41 7.18 25.89
CA GLN A 493 -75.22 7.81 26.93
C GLN A 493 -76.53 8.38 26.36
N ILE A 494 -76.46 9.16 25.28
CA ILE A 494 -77.65 9.71 24.59
C ILE A 494 -78.57 8.58 24.10
N GLN A 495 -78.03 7.44 23.67
CA GLN A 495 -78.83 6.27 23.28
C GLN A 495 -79.58 5.65 24.48
N LYS A 496 -78.96 5.59 25.67
CA LYS A 496 -79.63 5.12 26.90
C LYS A 496 -80.75 6.06 27.33
N GLU A 497 -80.48 7.37 27.36
CA GLU A 497 -81.48 8.40 27.69
C GLU A 497 -82.68 8.35 26.73
N ASN A 498 -82.45 8.16 25.42
CA ASN A 498 -83.52 7.99 24.43
C ASN A 498 -84.34 6.71 24.63
N GLU A 499 -83.73 5.57 25.01
CA GLU A 499 -84.48 4.34 25.32
C GLU A 499 -85.24 4.43 26.65
N GLU A 500 -84.82 5.26 27.60
CA GLU A 500 -85.60 5.57 28.81
C GLU A 500 -86.82 6.45 28.48
N LEU A 501 -86.62 7.56 27.77
CA LEU A 501 -87.72 8.44 27.31
C LEU A 501 -88.74 7.70 26.43
N LYS A 502 -88.28 6.72 25.64
CA LYS A 502 -89.16 5.86 24.83
C LYS A 502 -90.05 4.95 25.68
N LYS A 503 -89.51 4.35 26.75
CA LYS A 503 -90.31 3.56 27.71
C LYS A 503 -91.30 4.43 28.48
N GLU A 504 -90.90 5.64 28.85
CA GLU A 504 -91.80 6.61 29.49
C GLU A 504 -92.95 7.00 28.54
N ARG A 505 -92.64 7.27 27.26
CA ARG A 505 -93.64 7.53 26.23
C ARG A 505 -94.59 6.34 26.03
N GLU A 506 -94.08 5.10 25.99
CA GLU A 506 -94.91 3.89 25.90
C GLU A 506 -95.84 3.72 27.12
N LEU A 507 -95.38 4.11 28.32
CA LEU A 507 -96.20 4.09 29.54
C LEU A 507 -97.30 5.16 29.51
N LEU A 508 -96.95 6.41 29.14
CA LEU A 508 -97.91 7.51 28.98
C LEU A 508 -98.95 7.19 27.89
N GLN A 509 -98.53 6.54 26.80
CA GLN A 509 -99.45 6.15 25.72
C GLN A 509 -100.47 5.11 26.19
N LYS A 510 -100.06 4.11 27.00
CA LYS A 510 -101.02 3.18 27.66
C LYS A 510 -101.98 3.90 28.60
N GLN A 511 -101.50 4.87 29.37
CA GLN A 511 -102.39 5.67 30.25
C GLN A 511 -103.41 6.49 29.45
N ILE A 512 -103.03 7.00 28.28
CA ILE A 512 -103.95 7.68 27.36
C ILE A 512 -104.98 6.69 26.79
N GLU A 513 -104.57 5.49 26.40
CA GLU A 513 -105.47 4.42 25.94
C GLU A 513 -106.48 4.01 27.03
N ASP A 514 -106.03 3.80 28.27
CA ASP A 514 -106.89 3.52 29.43
C ASP A 514 -107.89 4.66 29.71
N LEU A 515 -107.46 5.92 29.58
CA LEU A 515 -108.33 7.10 29.75
C LEU A 515 -109.34 7.24 28.60
N GLN A 516 -108.96 6.90 27.37
CA GLN A 516 -109.88 6.87 26.23
C GLN A 516 -110.94 5.79 26.39
N ILE A 517 -110.59 4.61 26.90
CA ILE A 517 -111.56 3.56 27.24
C ILE A 517 -112.57 4.08 28.26
N LYS A 518 -112.11 4.64 29.38
CA LYS A 518 -112.99 5.21 30.42
C LYS A 518 -113.86 6.37 29.93
N LEU A 519 -113.34 7.20 29.03
CA LEU A 519 -114.10 8.29 28.41
C LEU A 519 -115.22 7.73 27.52
N ASN A 520 -114.94 6.68 26.74
CA ASN A 520 -115.94 6.02 25.92
C ASN A 520 -116.99 5.29 26.76
N GLU A 521 -116.60 4.64 27.86
CA GLU A 521 -117.53 4.03 28.83
C GLU A 521 -118.46 5.08 29.45
N ALA A 522 -117.91 6.18 29.98
CA ALA A 522 -118.70 7.29 30.53
C ALA A 522 -119.61 7.95 29.47
N GLN A 523 -119.16 8.05 28.22
CA GLN A 523 -119.99 8.56 27.13
C GLN A 523 -121.14 7.61 26.80
N GLN A 524 -120.92 6.29 26.83
CA GLN A 524 -122.00 5.30 26.68
C GLN A 524 -122.99 5.38 27.85
N GLU A 525 -122.55 5.56 29.09
CA GLU A 525 -123.44 5.76 30.25
C GLU A 525 -124.27 7.04 30.12
N ILE A 526 -123.68 8.14 29.64
CA ILE A 526 -124.39 9.39 29.34
C ILE A 526 -125.45 9.17 28.26
N ASP A 527 -125.12 8.45 27.18
CA ASP A 527 -126.06 8.19 26.09
C ASP A 527 -127.18 7.21 26.50
N ILE A 528 -126.91 6.26 27.40
CA ILE A 528 -127.93 5.40 28.04
C ILE A 528 -128.86 6.27 28.91
N CYS A 529 -128.33 7.07 29.84
CA CYS A 529 -129.12 7.97 30.67
C CYS A 529 -129.96 8.96 29.82
N ARG A 530 -129.41 9.42 28.69
CA ARG A 530 -130.11 10.30 27.74
C ARG A 530 -131.26 9.57 27.04
N GLY A 531 -131.07 8.30 26.67
CA GLY A 531 -132.12 7.43 26.14
C GLY A 531 -133.24 7.16 27.16
N GLU A 532 -132.88 6.91 28.42
CA GLU A 532 -133.84 6.71 29.51
C GLU A 532 -134.65 7.99 29.79
N MET A 533 -134.00 9.15 29.86
CA MET A 533 -134.66 10.46 29.97
C MET A 533 -135.63 10.75 28.81
N LEU A 534 -135.25 10.40 27.57
CA LEU A 534 -136.12 10.51 26.38
C LEU A 534 -137.27 9.49 26.37
N SER A 535 -137.18 8.41 27.15
CA SER A 535 -138.23 7.39 27.25
C SER A 535 -139.33 7.73 28.28
N MET A 536 -139.03 8.56 29.29
CA MET A 536 -140.01 8.95 30.33
C MET A 536 -140.97 10.07 29.89
N TYR A 537 -140.60 10.85 28.88
CA TYR A 537 -141.45 11.89 28.29
C TYR A 537 -141.43 11.79 26.77
N ASN A 538 -142.48 11.22 26.17
CA ASN A 538 -143.29 11.94 25.17
C ASN A 538 -144.47 11.09 24.65
N LYS A 539 -145.65 11.71 24.63
CA LYS A 539 -146.77 11.35 23.75
C LYS A 539 -147.10 12.61 22.94
N PRO A 540 -147.25 12.56 21.61
CA PRO A 540 -146.92 13.70 20.75
C PRO A 540 -148.13 14.58 20.40
N GLN A 541 -147.89 15.86 20.08
CA GLN A 541 -148.31 16.50 18.80
C GLN A 541 -147.96 18.00 18.65
N VAL A 542 -147.97 18.47 17.38
CA VAL A 542 -148.19 19.88 16.90
C VAL A 542 -146.99 20.85 17.11
N GLU A 543 -146.31 21.33 16.05
CA GLU A 543 -146.62 22.52 15.19
C GLU A 543 -146.52 23.85 15.98
N GLU A 544 -146.04 25.00 15.48
CA GLU A 544 -145.59 25.42 14.13
C GLU A 544 -144.64 26.65 14.25
N GLU A 545 -143.73 26.80 13.27
CA GLU A 545 -143.17 28.03 12.64
C GLU A 545 -142.84 29.39 13.34
N THR A 546 -142.03 30.15 12.57
CA THR A 546 -141.66 31.58 12.63
C THR A 546 -140.42 31.98 13.47
N PHE A 547 -139.26 32.32 12.89
CA PHE A 547 -138.85 33.47 12.03
C PHE A 547 -138.95 34.87 12.70
N GLN A 548 -137.83 35.43 13.18
CA GLN A 548 -137.06 36.51 12.51
C GLN A 548 -135.99 37.17 13.43
N SER A 549 -134.97 37.76 12.78
CA SER A 549 -134.05 38.85 13.21
C SER A 549 -133.89 39.18 14.70
N GLY A 550 -132.69 39.33 15.27
CA GLY A 550 -131.39 39.75 14.70
C GLY A 550 -130.79 40.87 15.58
N VAL A 551 -129.63 41.44 15.24
CA VAL A 551 -129.08 42.72 15.81
C VAL A 551 -128.61 42.60 17.30
N ILE A 552 -127.40 43.00 17.76
CA ILE A 552 -126.21 43.61 17.13
C ILE A 552 -125.00 43.54 18.12
N GLN A 553 -123.75 43.44 17.61
CA GLN A 553 -122.47 43.83 18.27
C GLN A 553 -122.09 43.14 19.62
N LYS A 554 -120.84 43.09 20.12
CA LYS A 554 -119.66 43.97 19.94
C LYS A 554 -118.38 43.27 20.45
N GLY A 555 -117.22 43.65 19.90
CA GLY A 555 -115.89 43.47 20.50
C GLY A 555 -115.25 42.08 20.36
N SER A 556 -114.22 41.85 19.55
CA SER A 556 -112.83 42.41 19.56
C SER A 556 -111.91 41.64 20.53
N GLU A 557 -110.99 40.81 20.01
CA GLU A 557 -109.55 41.13 19.82
C GLU A 557 -108.69 40.45 20.92
N VAL A 558 -107.43 40.02 20.75
CA VAL A 558 -106.47 40.19 19.63
C VAL A 558 -105.38 39.08 19.63
N ASP A 559 -104.88 38.72 18.43
CA ASP A 559 -103.55 38.20 17.98
C ASP A 559 -102.74 37.13 18.79
N ALA A 560 -101.79 36.35 18.20
CA ALA A 560 -101.09 36.41 16.89
C ALA A 560 -100.80 34.98 16.34
N LYS A 561 -100.91 34.69 15.03
CA LYS A 561 -99.83 34.60 13.97
C LYS A 561 -98.54 33.88 14.41
N ALA A 562 -97.90 33.00 13.63
CA ALA A 562 -97.76 32.88 12.16
C ALA A 562 -97.46 31.40 11.73
N THR A 563 -97.97 30.84 10.62
CA THR A 563 -97.38 30.84 9.23
C THR A 563 -96.10 29.99 9.09
N ALA A 564 -95.87 29.09 8.12
CA ALA A 564 -96.72 28.38 7.14
C ALA A 564 -95.91 27.21 6.50
N ASP A 565 -96.61 26.29 5.83
CA ASP A 565 -96.02 25.38 4.84
C ASP A 565 -95.82 26.11 3.50
N GLN A 566 -94.56 26.23 3.03
CA GLN A 566 -94.15 26.35 1.61
C GLN A 566 -92.64 26.67 1.50
N ASN A 567 -91.84 25.79 0.89
CA ASN A 567 -91.27 26.10 -0.43
C ASN A 567 -90.53 24.96 -1.13
N LEU A 568 -90.55 25.05 -2.46
CA LEU A 568 -89.94 24.15 -3.43
C LEU A 568 -88.47 24.48 -3.73
N LYS A 569 -87.77 23.47 -4.24
CA LYS A 569 -86.75 23.50 -5.31
C LYS A 569 -85.48 24.38 -5.20
N ILE A 570 -84.36 23.68 -5.41
CA ILE A 570 -83.22 24.06 -6.27
C ILE A 570 -82.41 25.29 -5.86
N ARG A 571 -81.16 25.02 -5.44
CA ARG A 571 -79.96 25.69 -5.98
C ARG A 571 -78.78 24.71 -5.98
N ILE A 572 -78.64 24.00 -7.09
CA ILE A 572 -77.31 23.75 -7.66
C ILE A 572 -77.03 25.00 -8.49
N GLU A 573 -75.92 25.69 -8.21
CA GLU A 573 -75.05 26.41 -9.16
C GLU A 573 -74.09 27.33 -8.39
N GLU A 574 -72.80 27.02 -8.54
CA GLU A 574 -71.72 27.96 -8.88
C GLU A 574 -71.51 29.23 -8.02
N ARG A 575 -70.41 29.19 -7.26
CA ARG A 575 -69.40 30.26 -7.33
C ARG A 575 -67.99 29.65 -7.44
N GLU A 576 -67.51 29.59 -8.67
CA GLU A 576 -66.08 29.76 -8.96
C GLU A 576 -65.70 31.26 -8.83
N TYR A 577 -64.39 31.55 -8.89
CA TYR A 577 -63.76 32.89 -8.94
C TYR A 577 -63.91 33.77 -7.67
N PHE A 578 -62.89 34.44 -7.13
CA PHE A 578 -61.44 34.62 -7.40
C PHE A 578 -60.68 34.33 -6.06
N GLU A 579 -59.36 34.30 -5.91
CA GLU A 579 -58.24 34.86 -6.68
C GLU A 579 -56.92 34.13 -6.34
N ASP A 580 -55.95 34.16 -7.24
CA ASP A 580 -54.59 33.64 -7.02
C ASP A 580 -53.89 34.31 -5.83
N LYS A 581 -53.15 33.52 -5.03
CA LYS A 581 -51.91 34.00 -4.41
C LYS A 581 -50.79 32.98 -4.57
N GLU A 582 -49.75 33.46 -5.21
CA GLU A 582 -48.53 32.77 -5.62
C GLU A 582 -47.79 32.08 -4.47
N PRO A 583 -46.99 31.04 -4.76
CA PRO A 583 -45.99 30.58 -3.80
C PRO A 583 -44.98 31.71 -3.56
N LYS A 584 -44.74 32.06 -2.29
CA LYS A 584 -43.63 32.95 -1.95
C LYS A 584 -42.32 32.23 -2.23
N GLU A 585 -41.68 32.60 -3.33
CA GLU A 585 -40.23 32.53 -3.44
C GLU A 585 -39.61 33.22 -2.23
N TYR A 586 -38.71 32.52 -1.54
CA TYR A 586 -37.63 33.16 -0.79
C TYR A 586 -36.32 32.73 -1.43
N CYS A 587 -35.90 33.50 -2.43
CA CYS A 587 -34.56 33.44 -2.94
C CYS A 587 -33.54 33.88 -1.87
N TYR A 588 -32.33 33.39 -2.04
CA TYR A 588 -31.11 33.79 -1.35
C TYR A 588 -30.94 35.32 -1.23
N ASN A 589 -30.43 35.75 -0.07
CA ASN A 589 -29.28 36.66 0.05
C ASN A 589 -28.49 36.17 1.29
N LEU A 590 -27.22 35.76 1.25
CA LEU A 590 -25.99 36.46 0.81
C LEU A 590 -25.74 37.74 1.63
N LEU A 591 -24.82 37.60 2.58
CA LEU A 591 -23.97 38.56 3.32
C LEU A 591 -23.14 37.65 4.26
N ASP A 592 -21.95 37.20 3.86
CA ASP A 592 -20.67 37.92 3.83
C ASP A 592 -20.00 38.06 5.21
N GLU A 593 -18.68 37.85 5.19
CA GLU A 593 -17.67 38.25 6.17
C GLU A 593 -17.80 37.71 7.61
N TYR A 594 -16.86 36.85 8.01
CA TYR A 594 -15.79 37.27 8.92
C TYR A 594 -14.54 36.40 8.78
N GLU A 595 -13.39 37.07 8.71
CA GLU A 595 -12.05 36.47 8.75
C GLU A 595 -11.73 35.92 10.16
N TYR A 596 -11.07 34.76 10.25
CA TYR A 596 -9.76 34.57 10.91
C TYR A 596 -9.26 33.12 10.85
#